data_AF-A0A955C6A5-F1
#
_entry.id   AF-A0A955C6A5-F1
#
_cell.length_a   1.000
_cell.length_b   1.000
_cell.length_c   1.000
_cell.angle_alpha   90.00
_cell.angle_beta   90.00
_cell.angle_gamma   90.00
#
_symmetry.space_group_name_H-M   'P 1'
#
loop_
_entity.id
_entity.type
_entity.pdbx_description
1 polymer ?
#
loop_
_entity_poly.entity_id
_entity_poly.type
_entity_poly.pdbx_seq_one_letter_code
_entity_poly.pdbx_strand_id
1 'polypeptide(L)'
;MHNNGEICERLFRTVDRQMRGGKSEQEAVDRAKAILDKLVEQKKISRQAADKHLHDVHKEVSEFLAGITTKQFANGTFTIINWIGYPIGVRKPIGPFRLITGAEYANARRAANNANAALRRANPQKYAGKQIHEIQPVKFGGSPTDPGNKIALTPAQHRQYNAFWYRIQRQLAR
;
A
#
# COMPACT_ATOMS: atom_id res chain seq x y z
N MET A 1 32.33 -1.02 -5.84
CA MET A 1 31.71 -2.35 -5.65
C MET A 1 30.23 -2.11 -5.38
N HIS A 2 29.31 -2.69 -6.17
CA HIS A 2 27.88 -2.57 -5.84
C HIS A 2 27.60 -3.48 -4.65
N ASN A 3 26.92 -2.98 -3.62
CA ASN A 3 26.61 -3.80 -2.46
C ASN A 3 25.47 -4.78 -2.83
N ASN A 4 25.52 -6.01 -2.33
CA ASN A 4 24.56 -7.07 -2.71
C ASN A 4 23.10 -6.65 -2.48
N GLY A 5 22.81 -5.85 -1.44
CA GLY A 5 21.47 -5.31 -1.18
C GLY A 5 20.96 -4.32 -2.22
N GLU A 6 21.82 -3.50 -2.83
CA GLU A 6 21.43 -2.53 -3.86
C GLU A 6 21.05 -3.21 -5.18
N ILE A 7 21.68 -4.35 -5.47
CA ILE A 7 21.39 -5.16 -6.66
C ILE A 7 20.01 -5.79 -6.52
N CYS A 8 19.70 -6.43 -5.40
CA CYS A 8 18.37 -6.99 -5.14
C CYS A 8 17.27 -5.93 -5.24
N GLU A 9 17.44 -4.79 -4.56
CA GLU A 9 16.43 -3.72 -4.59
C GLU A 9 16.19 -3.19 -6.01
N ARG A 10 17.25 -3.05 -6.81
CA ARG A 10 17.15 -2.62 -8.21
C ARG A 10 16.40 -3.64 -9.07
N LEU A 11 16.61 -4.94 -8.84
CA LEU A 11 15.91 -6.00 -9.55
C LEU A 11 14.43 -6.00 -9.18
N PHE A 12 14.08 -5.90 -7.89
CA PHE A 12 12.68 -5.79 -7.45
C PHE A 12 11.96 -4.61 -8.08
N ARG A 13 12.57 -3.42 -8.04
CA ARG A 13 12.00 -2.22 -8.68
C ARG A 13 11.82 -2.40 -10.19
N THR A 14 12.66 -3.20 -10.83
CA THR A 14 12.55 -3.48 -12.27
C THR A 14 11.38 -4.41 -12.54
N VAL A 15 11.25 -5.51 -11.78
CA VAL A 15 10.16 -6.47 -11.91
C VAL A 15 8.81 -5.79 -11.63
N ASP A 16 8.69 -5.05 -10.53
CA ASP A 16 7.48 -4.29 -10.18
C ASP A 16 7.08 -3.30 -11.29
N ARG A 17 8.05 -2.58 -11.88
CA ARG A 17 7.78 -1.64 -12.98
C ARG A 17 7.25 -2.35 -14.22
N GLN A 18 7.81 -3.51 -14.59
CA GLN A 18 7.35 -4.28 -15.76
C GLN A 18 5.94 -4.81 -15.53
N MET A 19 5.67 -5.41 -14.38
CA MET A 19 4.34 -5.94 -14.06
C MET A 19 3.27 -4.83 -14.01
N ARG A 20 3.59 -3.63 -13.49
CA ARG A 20 2.69 -2.46 -13.58
C ARG A 20 2.42 -1.98 -15.00
N GLY A 21 3.32 -2.28 -15.93
CA GLY A 21 3.16 -2.01 -17.36
C GLY A 21 2.35 -3.07 -18.11
N GLY A 22 1.77 -4.06 -17.40
CA GLY A 22 0.98 -5.14 -17.99
C GLY A 22 1.81 -6.30 -18.52
N LYS A 23 3.10 -6.38 -18.19
CA LYS A 23 3.97 -7.49 -18.58
C LYS A 23 3.73 -8.71 -17.68
N SER A 24 3.81 -9.89 -18.29
CA SER A 24 3.77 -11.16 -17.57
C SER A 24 4.96 -11.29 -16.61
N GLU A 25 4.81 -12.16 -15.60
CA GLU A 25 5.88 -12.50 -14.65
C GLU A 25 7.17 -12.93 -15.38
N GLN A 26 7.03 -13.81 -16.38
CA GLN A 26 8.17 -14.29 -17.17
C GLN A 26 8.89 -13.14 -17.87
N GLU A 27 8.16 -12.23 -18.53
CA GLU A 27 8.76 -11.06 -19.18
C GLU A 27 9.48 -10.13 -18.19
N ALA A 28 8.93 -9.98 -16.98
CA ALA A 28 9.52 -9.14 -15.94
C ALA A 28 10.80 -9.76 -15.36
N VAL A 29 10.80 -11.07 -15.14
CA VAL A 29 11.96 -11.85 -14.67
C VAL A 29 13.06 -11.91 -15.74
N ASP A 30 12.70 -12.10 -17.00
CA ASP A 30 13.65 -12.08 -18.12
C ASP A 30 14.37 -10.72 -18.21
N ARG A 31 13.66 -9.62 -17.90
CA ARG A 31 14.26 -8.29 -17.83
C ARG A 31 15.24 -8.15 -16.67
N ALA A 32 14.94 -8.73 -15.51
CA ALA A 32 15.84 -8.76 -14.37
C ALA A 32 17.10 -9.60 -14.67
N LYS A 33 16.94 -10.75 -15.33
CA LYS A 33 18.05 -11.60 -15.79
C LYS A 33 18.98 -10.85 -16.74
N ALA A 34 18.44 -10.11 -17.72
CA ALA A 34 19.24 -9.30 -18.64
C ALA A 34 20.07 -8.19 -17.93
N ILE A 35 19.63 -7.68 -16.78
CA ILE A 35 20.40 -6.73 -15.97
C ILE A 35 21.57 -7.44 -15.28
N LEU A 36 21.32 -8.63 -14.74
CA LEU A 36 22.33 -9.45 -14.07
C LEU A 36 23.41 -9.91 -15.06
N ASP A 37 23.04 -10.36 -16.26
CA ASP A 37 23.99 -10.77 -17.30
C ASP A 37 24.97 -9.63 -17.65
N LYS A 38 24.46 -8.39 -17.79
CA LYS A 38 25.30 -7.20 -18.00
C LYS A 38 26.25 -6.90 -16.84
N LEU A 39 25.85 -7.18 -15.60
CA LEU A 39 26.72 -6.98 -14.43
C LEU A 39 27.82 -8.04 -14.35
N VAL A 40 27.53 -9.27 -14.80
CA VAL A 40 28.52 -10.35 -14.93
C VAL A 40 29.54 -10.01 -16.02
N GLU A 41 29.09 -9.57 -17.20
CA GLU A 41 29.97 -9.13 -18.30
C GLU A 41 30.90 -7.99 -17.86
N GLN A 42 30.37 -7.03 -17.08
CA GLN A 42 31.14 -5.93 -16.51
C GLN A 42 32.06 -6.35 -15.35
N LYS A 43 32.14 -7.65 -15.02
CA LYS A 43 32.89 -8.21 -13.89
C LYS A 43 32.54 -7.54 -12.55
N LYS A 44 31.33 -6.99 -12.42
CA LYS A 44 30.85 -6.33 -11.19
C LYS A 44 30.33 -7.34 -10.16
N ILE A 45 29.91 -8.52 -10.63
CA ILE A 45 29.47 -9.66 -9.83
C ILE A 45 29.94 -10.96 -10.48
N SER A 46 30.07 -12.03 -9.70
CA SER A 46 30.33 -13.36 -10.25
C SER A 46 29.05 -13.96 -10.84
N ARG A 47 29.19 -14.94 -11.75
CA ARG A 47 28.05 -15.70 -12.30
C ARG A 47 27.24 -16.37 -11.19
N GLN A 48 27.93 -16.99 -10.24
CA GLN A 48 27.30 -17.62 -9.07
C GLN A 48 26.50 -16.64 -8.21
N ALA A 49 27.00 -15.41 -8.02
CA ALA A 49 26.25 -14.37 -7.30
C ALA A 49 25.03 -13.90 -8.10
N ALA A 50 25.15 -13.79 -9.44
CA ALA A 50 24.03 -13.45 -10.30
C ALA A 50 22.91 -14.50 -10.24
N ASP A 51 23.25 -15.78 -10.32
CA ASP A 51 22.28 -16.87 -10.27
C ASP A 51 21.55 -16.92 -8.92
N LYS A 52 22.28 -16.69 -7.81
CA LYS A 52 21.67 -16.56 -6.48
C LYS A 52 20.70 -15.38 -6.40
N HIS A 53 21.11 -14.20 -6.86
CA HIS A 53 20.25 -13.01 -6.87
C HIS A 53 18.98 -13.21 -7.72
N LEU A 54 19.11 -13.89 -8.86
CA LEU A 54 17.97 -14.22 -9.70
C LEU A 54 17.01 -15.20 -9.01
N HIS A 55 17.55 -16.21 -8.32
CA HIS A 55 16.76 -17.15 -7.52
C HIS A 55 16.00 -16.45 -6.39
N ASP A 56 16.68 -15.57 -5.63
CA ASP A 56 16.06 -14.83 -4.52
C ASP A 56 14.94 -13.91 -5.02
N VAL A 57 15.16 -13.20 -6.13
CA VAL A 57 14.13 -12.36 -6.78
C VAL A 57 12.96 -13.21 -7.27
N HIS A 58 13.21 -14.33 -7.94
CA HIS A 58 12.16 -15.23 -8.41
C HIS A 58 11.34 -15.77 -7.24
N LYS A 59 12.00 -16.21 -6.16
CA LYS A 59 11.35 -16.71 -4.96
C LYS A 59 10.43 -15.66 -4.32
N GLU A 60 10.92 -14.44 -4.08
CA GLU A 60 10.10 -13.39 -3.47
C GLU A 60 8.95 -12.93 -4.39
N VAL A 61 9.16 -12.86 -5.70
CA VAL A 61 8.11 -12.54 -6.68
C VAL A 61 7.06 -13.65 -6.70
N SER A 62 7.48 -14.92 -6.74
CA SER A 62 6.56 -16.06 -6.69
C SER A 62 5.83 -16.15 -5.36
N GLU A 63 6.46 -15.87 -4.21
CA GLU A 63 5.79 -15.83 -2.89
C GLU A 63 4.79 -14.67 -2.80
N PHE A 64 5.13 -13.50 -3.33
CA PHE A 64 4.23 -12.35 -3.42
C PHE A 64 3.02 -12.65 -4.33
N LEU A 65 3.26 -13.24 -5.50
CA LEU A 65 2.22 -13.64 -6.45
C LEU A 65 1.40 -14.83 -5.94
N ALA A 66 2.01 -15.78 -5.22
CA ALA A 66 1.30 -16.85 -4.52
C ALA A 66 0.38 -16.26 -3.45
N GLY A 67 0.87 -15.28 -2.67
CA GLY A 67 0.05 -14.55 -1.69
C GLY A 67 -1.08 -13.72 -2.31
N ILE A 68 -0.94 -13.30 -3.59
CA ILE A 68 -2.00 -12.66 -4.37
C ILE A 68 -2.98 -13.69 -4.94
N THR A 69 -2.49 -14.80 -5.50
CA THR A 69 -3.31 -15.82 -6.16
C THR A 69 -4.12 -16.67 -5.18
N THR A 70 -3.67 -16.83 -3.93
CA THR A 70 -4.47 -17.48 -2.87
C THR A 70 -5.44 -16.55 -2.15
N LYS A 71 -5.31 -15.21 -2.30
CA LYS A 71 -6.30 -14.25 -1.83
C LYS A 71 -7.26 -13.95 -2.96
N GLN A 72 -8.42 -14.60 -2.96
CA GLN A 72 -9.51 -14.23 -3.84
C GLN A 72 -10.01 -12.84 -3.46
N PHE A 73 -9.50 -11.81 -4.13
CA PHE A 73 -9.93 -10.44 -3.93
C PHE A 73 -11.32 -10.28 -4.58
N ALA A 74 -12.29 -9.81 -3.81
CA ALA A 74 -13.61 -9.53 -4.36
C ALA A 74 -13.52 -8.47 -5.47
N ASN A 75 -14.37 -8.58 -6.50
CA ASN A 75 -14.43 -7.60 -7.57
C ASN A 75 -14.64 -6.18 -7.01
N GLY A 76 -13.92 -5.21 -7.57
CA GLY A 76 -13.94 -3.82 -7.10
C GLY A 76 -13.05 -3.53 -5.89
N THR A 77 -12.21 -4.49 -5.47
CA THR A 77 -11.19 -4.25 -4.44
C THR A 77 -9.82 -3.92 -5.03
N PHE A 78 -8.98 -3.23 -4.24
CA PHE A 78 -7.62 -2.84 -4.60
C PHE A 78 -6.69 -2.88 -3.39
N THR A 79 -5.37 -2.88 -3.64
CA THR A 79 -4.33 -2.74 -2.62
C THR A 79 -3.47 -1.51 -2.90
N ILE A 80 -2.84 -0.96 -1.86
CA ILE A 80 -1.91 0.17 -1.98
C ILE A 80 -0.50 -0.37 -1.74
N ILE A 81 0.31 -0.39 -2.79
CA ILE A 81 1.72 -0.78 -2.74
C ILE A 81 2.65 0.42 -2.54
N ASN A 82 2.25 1.61 -3.00
CA ASN A 82 3.02 2.84 -2.85
C ASN A 82 2.37 3.78 -1.82
N TRP A 83 3.00 3.85 -0.64
CA TRP A 83 2.56 4.69 0.47
C TRP A 83 3.27 6.05 0.54
N ILE A 84 3.97 6.48 -0.52
CA ILE A 84 4.58 7.82 -0.59
C ILE A 84 3.49 8.89 -0.35
N GLY A 85 3.80 9.80 0.57
CA GLY A 85 2.89 10.88 1.00
C GLY A 85 1.88 10.46 2.07
N TYR A 86 1.89 9.21 2.55
CA TYR A 86 1.16 8.86 3.77
C TYR A 86 1.88 9.45 4.98
N PRO A 87 1.19 10.09 5.93
CA PRO A 87 1.87 10.77 7.04
C PRO A 87 2.67 9.80 7.94
N ILE A 88 3.82 10.26 8.43
CA ILE A 88 4.76 9.49 9.25
C ILE A 88 4.18 9.29 10.66
N GLY A 89 4.48 8.15 11.28
CA GLY A 89 4.15 7.88 12.69
C GLY A 89 2.77 7.28 12.93
N VAL A 90 2.04 6.87 11.88
CA VAL A 90 0.73 6.20 12.01
C VAL A 90 0.72 4.89 11.24
N ARG A 91 0.04 3.90 11.82
CA ARG A 91 -0.12 2.59 11.21
C ARG A 91 -0.81 2.73 9.84
N LYS A 92 -0.22 2.10 8.83
CA LYS A 92 -0.85 1.98 7.50
C LYS A 92 -1.95 0.92 7.61
N PRO A 93 -3.17 1.19 7.13
CA PRO A 93 -4.19 0.15 7.12
C PRO A 93 -3.82 -0.96 6.13
N ILE A 94 -4.23 -2.19 6.44
CA ILE A 94 -3.98 -3.36 5.62
C ILE A 94 -5.24 -3.61 4.79
N GLY A 95 -5.06 -3.72 3.47
CA GLY A 95 -6.16 -4.03 2.54
C GLY A 95 -6.66 -5.48 2.64
N PRO A 96 -7.62 -5.88 1.78
CA PRO A 96 -8.07 -5.14 0.61
C PRO A 96 -8.93 -3.91 0.91
N PHE A 97 -8.85 -2.90 0.04
CA PHE A 97 -9.69 -1.71 0.06
C PHE A 97 -10.78 -1.83 -0.99
N ARG A 98 -11.95 -1.21 -0.77
CA ARG A 98 -13.01 -1.07 -1.78
C ARG A 98 -13.57 0.33 -1.73
N LEU A 99 -13.77 0.96 -2.89
CA LEU A 99 -14.48 2.23 -2.95
C LEU A 99 -15.99 1.98 -2.78
N ILE A 100 -16.58 2.47 -1.69
CA ILE A 100 -18.02 2.39 -1.45
C ILE A 100 -18.70 3.70 -1.85
N THR A 101 -19.92 3.61 -2.39
CA THR A 101 -20.70 4.76 -2.91
C THR A 101 -22.18 4.66 -2.51
N GLY A 102 -22.98 5.66 -2.89
CA GLY A 102 -24.44 5.64 -2.71
C GLY A 102 -24.90 5.41 -1.27
N ALA A 103 -25.93 4.58 -1.11
CA ALA A 103 -26.54 4.26 0.17
C ALA A 103 -25.54 3.60 1.14
N GLU A 104 -24.65 2.75 0.64
CA GLU A 104 -23.64 2.08 1.47
C GLU A 104 -22.71 3.10 2.13
N TYR A 105 -22.18 4.04 1.35
CA TYR A 105 -21.35 5.13 1.88
C TYR A 105 -22.11 6.03 2.85
N ALA A 106 -23.35 6.40 2.52
CA ALA A 106 -24.17 7.24 3.39
C ALA A 106 -24.41 6.57 4.76
N ASN A 107 -24.72 5.27 4.78
CA ASN A 107 -24.93 4.49 5.99
C ASN A 107 -23.64 4.42 6.83
N ALA A 108 -22.51 4.06 6.20
CA ALA A 108 -21.22 3.99 6.88
C ALA A 108 -20.80 5.34 7.46
N ARG A 109 -21.04 6.44 6.72
CA ARG A 109 -20.71 7.79 7.19
C ARG A 109 -21.58 8.22 8.37
N ARG A 110 -22.87 7.90 8.39
CA ARG A 110 -23.73 8.15 9.56
C ARG A 110 -23.25 7.37 10.78
N ALA A 111 -22.92 6.09 10.62
CA ALA A 111 -22.37 5.28 11.70
C ALA A 111 -21.05 5.86 12.25
N ALA A 112 -20.15 6.33 11.37
CA ALA A 112 -18.90 6.96 11.78
C ALA A 112 -19.11 8.27 12.53
N ASN A 113 -20.05 9.12 12.10
CA ASN A 113 -20.39 10.35 12.80
C ASN A 113 -20.92 10.06 14.23
N ASN A 114 -21.80 9.06 14.37
CA ASN A 114 -22.33 8.65 15.68
C ASN A 114 -21.23 8.10 16.60
N ALA A 115 -20.36 7.24 16.08
CA ALA A 115 -19.21 6.72 16.83
C ALA A 115 -18.25 7.84 17.27
N ASN A 116 -17.93 8.77 16.36
CA ASN A 116 -17.07 9.92 16.67
C ASN A 116 -17.70 10.83 17.74
N ALA A 117 -19.03 11.06 17.71
CA ALA A 117 -19.73 11.82 18.72
C ALA A 117 -19.70 11.13 20.10
N ALA A 118 -19.89 9.81 20.14
CA ALA A 118 -19.74 9.03 21.37
C ALA A 118 -18.31 9.13 21.94
N LEU A 119 -17.28 8.99 21.10
CA LEU A 119 -15.88 9.12 21.51
C LEU A 119 -15.57 10.50 22.10
N ARG A 120 -16.07 11.58 21.47
CA ARG A 120 -15.90 12.96 21.97
C ARG A 120 -16.53 13.15 23.34
N ARG A 121 -17.75 12.63 23.55
CA ARG A 121 -18.44 12.71 24.85
C ARG A 121 -17.71 11.92 25.93
N ALA A 122 -17.23 10.72 25.59
CA ALA A 122 -16.53 9.85 26.54
C ALA A 122 -15.13 10.36 26.91
N ASN A 123 -14.45 11.11 26.02
CA ASN A 123 -13.07 11.56 26.24
C ASN A 123 -12.83 13.02 25.81
N PRO A 124 -13.47 14.03 26.45
CA PRO A 124 -13.40 15.42 25.98
C PRO A 124 -11.96 15.95 25.90
N GLN A 125 -11.12 15.67 26.90
CA GLN A 125 -9.73 16.13 26.96
C GLN A 125 -8.86 15.55 25.83
N LYS A 126 -9.03 14.26 25.50
CA LYS A 126 -8.29 13.59 24.41
C LYS A 126 -8.53 14.26 23.05
N TYR A 127 -9.73 14.79 22.84
CA TYR A 127 -10.19 15.33 21.55
C TYR A 127 -10.30 16.86 21.53
N ALA A 128 -9.97 17.56 22.62
CA ALA A 128 -9.94 19.01 22.69
C ALA A 128 -8.92 19.56 21.67
N GLY A 129 -9.34 20.51 20.83
CA GLY A 129 -8.52 21.07 19.76
C GLY A 129 -8.11 20.08 18.65
N LYS A 130 -8.63 18.84 18.67
CA LYS A 130 -8.28 17.77 17.72
C LYS A 130 -9.48 17.30 16.89
N GLN A 131 -9.18 16.74 15.74
CA GLN A 131 -10.11 16.12 14.82
C GLN A 131 -9.97 14.60 14.89
N ILE A 132 -11.11 13.91 14.97
CA ILE A 132 -11.12 12.44 14.87
C ILE A 132 -11.04 12.09 13.38
N HIS A 133 -9.99 11.37 13.03
CA HIS A 133 -9.74 10.87 11.68
C HIS A 133 -9.82 9.34 11.65
N GLU A 134 -10.11 8.80 10.46
CA GLU A 134 -10.15 7.37 10.20
C GLU A 134 -8.84 6.92 9.57
N ILE A 135 -8.17 5.93 10.17
CA ILE A 135 -6.89 5.41 9.64
C ILE A 135 -7.11 4.80 8.24
N GLN A 136 -8.15 3.97 8.12
CA GLN A 136 -8.78 3.57 6.88
C GLN A 136 -10.13 4.28 6.76
N PRO A 137 -10.32 5.19 5.77
CA PRO A 137 -11.58 5.88 5.62
C PRO A 137 -12.72 4.91 5.33
N VAL A 138 -13.92 5.21 5.84
CA VAL A 138 -15.13 4.42 5.54
C VAL A 138 -15.40 4.33 4.05
N LYS A 139 -15.07 5.38 3.30
CA LYS A 139 -15.19 5.41 1.83
C LYS A 139 -14.35 4.35 1.12
N PHE A 140 -13.31 3.85 1.79
CA PHE A 140 -12.43 2.76 1.32
C PHE A 140 -12.66 1.45 2.10
N GLY A 141 -13.84 1.27 2.68
CA GLY A 141 -14.22 0.04 3.41
C GLY A 141 -13.69 -0.03 4.85
N GLY A 142 -13.19 1.06 5.42
CA GLY A 142 -12.77 1.09 6.82
C GLY A 142 -13.96 0.98 7.79
N SER A 143 -13.72 0.38 8.96
CA SER A 143 -14.77 0.24 9.98
C SER A 143 -15.21 1.61 10.51
N PRO A 144 -16.52 1.93 10.47
CA PRO A 144 -17.02 3.21 10.96
C PRO A 144 -17.00 3.32 12.49
N THR A 145 -17.07 2.20 13.20
CA THR A 145 -17.29 2.14 14.66
C THR A 145 -16.10 1.62 15.45
N ASP A 146 -15.14 0.95 14.81
CA ASP A 146 -13.94 0.44 15.48
C ASP A 146 -13.09 1.59 16.05
N PRO A 147 -12.89 1.68 17.38
CA PRO A 147 -12.02 2.68 17.99
C PRO A 147 -10.57 2.57 17.51
N GLY A 148 -10.10 1.37 17.16
CA GLY A 148 -8.76 1.14 16.60
C GLY A 148 -8.57 1.81 15.24
N ASN A 149 -9.64 2.04 14.49
CA ASN A 149 -9.62 2.80 13.24
C ASN A 149 -9.67 4.33 13.46
N LYS A 150 -9.74 4.82 14.70
CA LYS A 150 -9.88 6.25 15.00
C LYS A 150 -8.60 6.82 15.60
N ILE A 151 -8.18 7.98 15.10
CA ILE A 151 -7.03 8.71 15.60
C ILE A 151 -7.37 10.19 15.83
N ALA A 152 -6.86 10.76 16.92
CA ALA A 152 -7.01 12.18 17.22
C ALA A 152 -5.85 12.95 16.59
N LEU A 153 -6.15 13.85 15.66
CA LEU A 153 -5.16 14.60 14.90
C LEU A 153 -5.33 16.10 15.10
N THR A 154 -4.24 16.84 14.98
CA THR A 154 -4.34 18.30 14.77
C THR A 154 -4.97 18.59 13.40
N PRO A 155 -5.55 19.78 13.19
CA PRO A 155 -6.08 20.15 11.86
C PRO A 155 -5.03 20.06 10.74
N ALA A 156 -3.76 20.37 11.02
CA ALA A 156 -2.68 20.27 10.04
C ALA A 156 -2.41 18.81 9.63
N GLN A 157 -2.30 17.91 10.61
CA GLN A 157 -2.16 16.48 10.36
C GLN A 157 -3.37 15.95 9.56
N HIS A 158 -4.59 16.28 9.99
CA HIS A 158 -5.82 15.85 9.33
C HIS A 158 -5.86 16.21 7.84
N ARG A 159 -5.39 17.40 7.46
CA ARG A 159 -5.27 17.81 6.05
C ARG A 159 -4.31 16.93 5.26
N GLN A 160 -3.18 16.52 5.84
CA GLN A 160 -2.21 15.64 5.18
C GLN A 160 -2.80 14.24 4.91
N TYR A 161 -3.52 13.67 5.88
CA TYR A 161 -4.21 12.38 5.67
C TYR A 161 -5.26 12.47 4.57
N ASN A 162 -6.09 13.51 4.60
CA ASN A 162 -7.10 13.73 3.57
C ASN A 162 -6.47 13.83 2.18
N ALA A 163 -5.35 14.55 2.03
CA ALA A 163 -4.67 14.71 0.75
C ALA A 163 -4.21 13.38 0.15
N PHE A 164 -3.66 12.48 0.96
CA PHE A 164 -3.28 11.14 0.52
C PHE A 164 -4.49 10.36 -0.01
N TRP A 165 -5.55 10.25 0.79
CA TRP A 165 -6.73 9.46 0.43
C TRP A 165 -7.50 10.06 -0.76
N TYR A 166 -7.56 11.38 -0.87
CA TYR A 166 -8.14 12.04 -2.06
C TYR A 166 -7.34 11.75 -3.33
N ARG A 167 -6.01 11.67 -3.24
CA ARG A 167 -5.18 11.26 -4.39
C ARG A 167 -5.54 9.85 -4.85
N ILE A 168 -5.69 8.90 -3.93
CA ILE A 168 -6.12 7.54 -4.24
C ILE A 168 -7.53 7.54 -4.88
N GLN A 169 -8.48 8.28 -4.30
CA GLN A 169 -9.84 8.36 -4.86
C GLN A 169 -9.84 8.87 -6.30
N ARG A 170 -9.04 9.89 -6.62
CA ARG A 170 -8.93 10.43 -7.99
C ARG A 170 -8.27 9.47 -8.96
N GLN A 171 -7.40 8.58 -8.49
CA GLN A 171 -6.77 7.55 -9.34
C GLN A 171 -7.75 6.44 -9.71
N LEU A 172 -8.72 6.14 -8.84
CA LEU A 172 -9.74 5.10 -9.07
C LEU A 172 -10.96 5.58 -9.88
N ALA A 173 -11.17 6.89 -9.97
CA ALA A 173 -12.30 7.49 -10.69
C ALA A 173 -11.98 7.81 -12.16
N ARG A 174 -10.86 7.31 -12.69
CA ARG A 174 -10.45 7.40 -14.10
C ARG A 174 -10.82 6.12 -14.81
#